data_AF-A0A938HCB9-F1
#
_entry.id   AF-A0A938HCB9-F1
#
_cell.length_a   1.000
_cell.length_b   1.000
_cell.length_c   1.000
_cell.angle_alpha   90.00
_cell.angle_beta   90.00
_cell.angle_gamma   90.00
#
_symmetry.space_group_name_H-M   'P 1'
#
loop_
_entity.id
_entity.type
_entity.pdbx_description
1 polymer ?
#
loop_
_entity_poly.entity_id
_entity_poly.type
_entity_poly.pdbx_seq_one_letter_code
_entity_poly.pdbx_strand_id
1 'polypeptide(L)' 'MEFPQCRKLSNGRSYYQITAPNAFVEVQLVGSKWFKYEFEVRQFPDLLRIQDMIQNQQVFLPCTLEEFYNIYKQV' A
#
# COMPACT_ATOMS: atom_id res chain seq x y z
N MET A 1 2.66 10.11 -13.47
CA MET A 1 2.10 9.48 -12.27
C MET A 1 2.35 10.43 -11.12
N GLU A 2 1.30 10.96 -10.49
CA GLU A 2 1.43 11.77 -9.29
C GLU A 2 1.51 10.86 -8.06
N PHE A 3 2.45 11.14 -7.17
CA PHE A 3 2.64 10.50 -5.88
C PHE A 3 2.40 11.56 -4.79
N PRO A 4 1.84 11.20 -3.61
CA PRO A 4 1.58 9.84 -3.15
C PRO A 4 0.25 9.25 -3.67
N GLN A 5 0.22 7.93 -3.93
CA GLN A 5 -1.01 7.20 -4.24
C GLN A 5 -1.38 6.25 -3.12
N CYS A 6 -2.65 6.27 -2.70
CA CYS A 6 -3.16 5.34 -1.71
C CYS A 6 -4.02 4.26 -2.38
N ARG A 7 -3.75 3.01 -2.04
CA ARG A 7 -4.49 1.83 -2.49
C ARG A 7 -4.89 0.99 -1.28
N LYS A 8 -5.95 0.21 -1.42
CA LYS A 8 -6.35 -0.80 -0.43
C LYS A 8 -6.73 -2.09 -1.12
N LEU A 9 -6.52 -3.22 -0.47
CA LEU A 9 -7.09 -4.46 -0.96
C LEU A 9 -8.61 -4.45 -0.78
N SER A 10 -9.32 -5.07 -1.70
CA SER A 10 -10.78 -5.26 -1.65
C SER A 10 -11.27 -5.99 -0.40
N ASN A 11 -10.38 -6.74 0.27
CA ASN A 11 -10.67 -7.40 1.55
C ASN A 11 -10.66 -6.44 2.76
N GLY A 12 -10.23 -5.19 2.60
CA GLY A 12 -10.13 -4.20 3.68
C GLY A 12 -9.08 -4.53 4.76
N ARG A 13 -8.19 -5.50 4.49
CA ARG A 13 -7.18 -5.95 5.45
C ARG A 13 -5.80 -5.35 5.17
N SER A 14 -5.54 -4.87 3.96
CA SER A 14 -4.26 -4.26 3.63
C SER A 14 -4.45 -2.94 2.92
N TYR A 15 -3.65 -1.96 3.30
CA TYR A 15 -3.61 -0.60 2.80
C TYR A 15 -2.19 -0.28 2.35
N TYR A 16 -2.04 0.45 1.26
CA TYR A 16 -0.76 0.75 0.62
C TYR A 16 -0.69 2.24 0.35
N GLN A 17 0.39 2.87 0.75
CA GLN A 17 0.73 4.25 0.41
C GLN A 17 2.01 4.24 -0.40
N ILE A 18 1.87 4.47 -1.70
CA ILE A 18 2.98 4.53 -2.64
C ILE A 18 3.51 5.96 -2.60
N THR A 19 4.68 6.15 -1.99
CA THR A 19 5.33 7.46 -1.85
C THR A 19 6.24 7.77 -3.03
N ALA A 20 6.76 6.74 -3.69
CA ALA A 20 7.65 6.85 -4.85
C ALA A 20 7.41 5.66 -5.81
N PRO A 21 7.87 5.72 -7.08
CA PRO A 21 7.75 4.59 -8.01
C PRO A 21 8.48 3.32 -7.53
N ASN A 22 9.41 3.46 -6.59
CA ASN A 22 10.20 2.40 -5.99
C ASN A 22 10.11 2.39 -4.45
N ALA A 23 9.14 3.09 -3.85
CA ALA A 23 8.95 3.06 -2.41
C ALA A 23 7.48 3.14 -2.04
N PHE A 24 7.08 2.29 -1.10
CA PHE A 24 5.72 2.27 -0.57
C PHE A 24 5.68 1.80 0.87
N VAL A 25 4.60 2.17 1.55
CA VAL A 25 4.29 1.73 2.90
C VAL A 25 3.05 0.84 2.81
N GLU A 26 3.14 -0.38 3.33
CA GLU A 26 2.01 -1.31 3.48
C GLU A 26 1.58 -1.37 4.94
N VAL A 27 0.29 -1.27 5.19
CA VAL A 27 -0.34 -1.45 6.50
C VAL A 27 -1.32 -2.60 6.39
N GLN A 28 -1.04 -3.71 7.07
CA GLN A 28 -1.85 -4.92 7.00
C GLN A 28 -2.35 -5.35 8.38
N LEU A 29 -3.59 -5.84 8.43
CA LEU A 29 -4.20 -6.43 9.61
C LEU A 29 -3.85 -7.92 9.67
N VAL A 30 -3.00 -8.29 10.64
CA VAL A 30 -2.63 -9.69 10.91
C VAL A 30 -3.26 -10.12 12.22
N GLY A 31 -4.26 -11.00 12.13
CA GLY A 31 -5.09 -11.40 13.27
C GLY A 31 -5.94 -10.22 13.75
N SER A 32 -5.54 -9.59 14.85
CA SER A 32 -6.23 -8.44 15.46
C SER A 32 -5.33 -7.22 15.62
N LYS A 33 -4.11 -7.26 15.07
CA LYS A 33 -3.15 -6.15 15.15
C LYS A 33 -2.80 -5.65 13.76
N TRP A 34 -2.68 -4.34 13.64
CA TRP A 34 -2.16 -3.71 12.43
C TRP A 34 -0.63 -3.76 12.45
N PHE A 35 -0.05 -4.01 11.30
CA PHE A 35 1.38 -4.03 11.09
C PHE A 35 1.72 -3.13 9.91
N LYS A 36 2.74 -2.28 10.10
CA LYS A 36 3.30 -1.40 9.08
C LYS A 36 4.59 -2.01 8.55
N TYR A 37 4.73 -1.99 7.24
CA TYR A 37 5.91 -2.41 6.51
C TYR A 37 6.30 -1.30 5.55
N GLU A 38 7.55 -0.88 5.60
CA GLU A 38 8.11 0.11 4.69
C GLU A 38 9.00 -0.62 3.70
N PHE A 39 8.64 -0.54 2.42
CA PHE A 39 9.36 -1.19 1.35
C PHE A 39 10.08 -0.12 0.55
N GLU A 40 11.41 -0.09 0.67
CA GLU A 40 12.27 0.67 -0.23
C GLU A 40 12.84 -0.29 -1.26
N VAL A 41 12.23 -0.29 -2.44
CA VAL A 41 12.55 -1.22 -3.50
C VAL A 41 13.77 -0.73 -4.28
N ARG A 42 14.82 -1.56 -4.25
CA ARG A 42 16.02 -1.41 -5.09
C ARG A 42 16.23 -2.57 -6.06
N GLN A 43 15.43 -3.63 -5.94
CA GLN A 43 15.56 -4.86 -6.71
C GLN A 43 14.37 -5.07 -7.66
N PHE A 44 14.66 -5.64 -8.83
CA PHE A 44 13.72 -5.81 -9.95
C PHE A 44 12.41 -6.57 -9.61
N PRO A 45 12.40 -7.68 -8.82
CA PRO A 45 11.15 -8.39 -8.54
C PRO A 45 10.15 -7.57 -7.71
N ASP A 46 10.63 -6.75 -6.77
CA ASP A 46 9.76 -5.89 -5.98
C ASP A 46 9.28 -4.66 -6.78
N LEU A 47 10.04 -4.21 -7.80
CA LEU A 47 9.59 -3.15 -8.70
C LEU A 47 8.36 -3.61 -9.48
N LEU A 48 8.37 -4.86 -9.93
CA LEU A 48 7.22 -5.48 -10.59
C LEU A 48 5.98 -5.44 -9.68
N ARG A 49 6.15 -5.75 -8.39
CA ARG A 49 5.08 -5.75 -7.41
C ARG A 49 4.47 -4.36 -7.20
N ILE A 50 5.28 -3.30 -7.13
CA ILE A 50 4.78 -1.91 -7.08
C ILE A 50 4.05 -1.56 -8.37
N GLN A 51 4.61 -1.97 -9.51
CA GLN A 51 4.04 -1.69 -10.81
C GLN A 51 2.65 -2.35 -10.97
N ASP A 52 2.48 -3.59 -10.50
CA ASP A 52 1.20 -4.28 -10.43
C ASP A 52 0.18 -3.54 -9.55
N MET A 53 0.62 -3.00 -8.40
CA MET A 53 -0.22 -2.16 -7.53
C MET A 53 -0.64 -0.85 -8.22
N ILE A 54 0.27 -0.20 -8.93
CA ILE A 54 0.00 1.06 -9.66
C ILE A 54 -0.91 0.81 -10.87
N GLN A 55 -0.72 -0.32 -11.57
CA GLN A 55 -1.54 -0.72 -12.71
C GLN A 55 -2.95 -1.16 -12.32
N ASN A 56 -3.28 -1.15 -11.03
CA ASN A 56 -4.64 -1.30 -10.54
C ASN A 56 -5.23 -2.66 -10.95
N GLN A 57 -4.43 -3.74 -10.85
CA GLN A 57 -4.96 -5.09 -10.97
C GLN A 57 -6.11 -5.27 -9.97
N GLN A 58 -7.20 -5.93 -10.42
CA GLN A 58 -8.56 -5.94 -9.85
C GLN A 58 -8.70 -6.04 -8.33
N VAL A 59 -7.67 -6.49 -7.61
CA VAL A 59 -7.64 -6.61 -6.15
C VAL A 59 -7.30 -5.31 -5.41
N PHE A 60 -6.59 -4.36 -6.04
CA PHE A 60 -6.21 -3.07 -5.44
C PHE A 60 -7.22 -1.98 -5.80
N LEU A 61 -8.01 -1.58 -4.81
CA LEU A 61 -8.96 -0.48 -4.93
C LEU A 61 -8.27 0.86 -4.59
N PRO A 62 -8.61 1.96 -5.27
CA PRO A 62 -8.20 3.29 -4.83
C PRO A 62 -8.78 3.59 -3.44
N CYS A 63 -8.00 4.27 -2.62
CA CYS A 63 -8.36 4.64 -1.26
C CYS A 63 -7.96 6.10 -1.00
N THR A 64 -8.66 6.78 -0.09
CA THR A 64 -8.28 8.14 0.31
C THR A 64 -7.13 8.12 1.32
N LEU A 65 -6.35 9.21 1.34
CA LEU A 65 -5.29 9.41 2.34
C LEU A 65 -5.85 9.36 3.79
N GLU A 66 -7.08 9.85 3.99
CA GLU A 66 -7.73 9.86 5.30
C GLU A 66 -8.03 8.45 5.81
N GLU A 67 -8.53 7.56 4.95
CA GLU A 67 -8.74 6.16 5.29
C GLU A 67 -7.41 5.50 5.69
N PHE A 68 -6.36 5.69 4.88
CA PHE A 68 -5.02 5.17 5.20
C PHE A 68 -4.52 5.68 6.56
N TYR A 69 -4.64 6.97 6.83
CA TYR A 69 -4.14 7.58 8.06
C TYR A 69 -4.88 7.08 9.32
N ASN A 70 -6.18 6.83 9.21
CA ASN A 70 -6.97 6.26 10.32
C ASN A 70 -6.50 4.86 10.71
N ILE A 71 -6.07 4.05 9.73
CA ILE A 71 -5.51 2.73 9.97
C ILE A 71 -4.05 2.84 10.44
N TYR A 72 -3.28 3.74 9.84
CA TYR A 72 -1.88 3.99 10.20
C TYR A 72 -1.70 4.38 11.68
N LYS A 73 -2.66 5.11 12.26
CA LYS A 73 -2.67 5.44 13.70
C LYS A 73 -2.85 4.23 14.63
N GLN A 74 -3.34 3.10 14.11
CA GLN A 74 -3.61 1.90 14.88
C GLN A 74 -2.43 0.90 14.89
N VAL A 75 -1.37 1.20 14.13
CA VAL A 75 -0.11 0.43 14.12
C VAL A 75 0.80 0.90 15.23
#